data_AF-A0A2W4QY36-F1
#
_entry.id   AF-A0A2W4QY36-F1
#
_cell.length_a   1.000
_cell.length_b   1.000
_cell.length_c   1.000
_cell.angle_alpha   90.00
_cell.angle_beta   90.00
_cell.angle_gamma   90.00
#
_symmetry.space_group_name_H-M   'P 1'
#
loop_
_entity.id
_entity.type
_entity.pdbx_description
1 polymer ?
#
loop_
_entity_poly.entity_id
_entity_poly.type
_entity_poly.pdbx_seq_one_letter_code
_entity_poly.pdbx_strand_id
1 'polypeptide(L)'
;MADEWAEDVKNYVANPDEKAIAGIVRYCGIALRNRDSSLVSFSDKEELARVRENFLKKKLGCTEDDATLDKAIAAVGEKMKGARNKNRVTVYYLLAEHFGKLDLFK
;
A
#
# COMPACT_ATOMS: atom_id res chain seq x y z
N MET A 1 9.81 9.84 -10.72
CA MET A 1 9.58 8.54 -10.08
C MET A 1 8.92 8.67 -8.70
N ALA A 2 9.46 9.41 -7.72
CA ALA A 2 8.72 9.64 -6.46
C ALA A 2 7.48 10.54 -6.65
N ASP A 3 7.59 11.52 -7.54
CA ASP A 3 6.52 12.48 -7.87
C ASP A 3 5.24 11.81 -8.37
N GLU A 4 5.35 10.82 -9.27
CA GLU A 4 4.22 10.06 -9.82
C GLU A 4 3.42 9.33 -8.72
N TRP A 5 4.10 8.73 -7.74
CA TRP A 5 3.42 8.07 -6.62
C TRP A 5 2.79 9.08 -5.66
N ALA A 6 3.43 10.24 -5.47
CA ALA A 6 2.88 11.30 -4.63
C ALA A 6 1.58 11.88 -5.21
N GLU A 7 1.53 12.09 -6.53
CA GLU A 7 0.30 12.48 -7.23
C GLU A 7 -0.80 11.43 -7.08
N ASP A 8 -0.47 10.15 -7.21
CA ASP A 8 -1.45 9.06 -7.06
C ASP A 8 -2.02 9.00 -5.63
N VAL A 9 -1.18 9.16 -4.60
CA VAL A 9 -1.62 9.19 -3.20
C VAL A 9 -2.50 10.41 -2.91
N LYS A 10 -2.23 11.58 -3.51
CA LYS A 10 -3.04 12.80 -3.36
C LYS A 10 -4.49 12.63 -3.83
N ASN A 11 -4.77 11.68 -4.73
CA ASN A 11 -6.14 11.35 -5.13
C ASN A 11 -6.97 10.75 -3.99
N TYR A 12 -6.32 10.22 -2.95
CA TYR A 12 -6.96 9.47 -1.87
C TYR A 12 -6.78 10.11 -0.49
N VAL A 13 -5.80 11.01 -0.34
CA VAL A 13 -5.40 11.61 0.92
C VAL A 13 -5.14 13.09 0.68
N ALA A 14 -5.85 13.97 1.40
CA ALA A 14 -5.80 15.41 1.16
C ALA A 14 -4.41 16.02 1.45
N ASN A 15 -3.78 15.59 2.54
CA ASN A 15 -2.45 16.07 2.97
C ASN A 15 -1.53 14.88 3.22
N PRO A 16 -0.99 14.24 2.16
CA PRO A 16 -0.16 13.06 2.33
C PRO A 16 1.22 13.42 2.87
N ASP A 17 1.79 12.53 3.68
CA ASP A 17 3.14 12.67 4.21
C ASP A 17 4.16 12.24 3.14
N GLU A 18 4.81 13.23 2.53
CA GLU A 18 5.78 13.01 1.46
C GLU A 18 7.02 12.22 1.91
N LYS A 19 7.40 12.31 3.19
CA LYS A 19 8.51 11.52 3.74
C LYS A 19 8.10 10.04 3.81
N ALA A 20 6.89 9.78 4.30
CA ALA A 20 6.35 8.42 4.32
C ALA A 20 6.22 7.83 2.91
N ILE A 21 5.75 8.62 1.92
CA ILE A 21 5.73 8.19 0.51
C ILE A 21 7.15 7.82 0.04
N ALA A 22 8.14 8.69 0.27
CA ALA A 22 9.51 8.43 -0.13
C ALA A 22 10.10 7.18 0.55
N GLY A 23 9.79 6.94 1.84
CA GLY A 23 10.21 5.73 2.54
C GLY A 23 9.53 4.46 2.03
N ILE A 24 8.25 4.53 1.64
CA ILE A 24 7.56 3.40 1.01
C ILE A 24 8.16 3.11 -0.37
N VAL A 25 8.47 4.14 -1.18
CA VAL A 25 9.16 3.97 -2.47
C VAL A 25 10.51 3.26 -2.27
N ARG A 26 11.29 3.67 -1.26
CA ARG A 26 12.56 3.02 -0.90
C ARG A 26 12.35 1.57 -0.47
N TYR A 27 11.32 1.30 0.32
CA TYR A 27 10.97 -0.05 0.76
C TYR A 27 10.56 -0.96 -0.40
N CYS A 28 9.75 -0.47 -1.35
CA CYS A 28 9.36 -1.23 -2.53
C CYS A 28 10.56 -1.49 -3.47
N GLY A 29 11.52 -0.57 -3.55
CA GLY A 29 12.83 -0.79 -4.17
C GLY A 29 12.76 -1.36 -5.59
N ILE A 30 13.41 -2.52 -5.80
CA ILE A 30 13.50 -3.17 -7.13
C ILE A 30 12.11 -3.57 -7.66
N ALA A 31 11.12 -3.83 -6.81
CA ALA A 31 9.77 -4.19 -7.24
C ALA A 31 9.13 -3.11 -8.12
N LEU A 32 9.52 -1.83 -7.95
CA LEU A 32 9.00 -0.73 -8.77
C LEU A 32 9.59 -0.66 -10.18
N ARG A 33 10.65 -1.43 -10.48
CA ARG A 33 11.24 -1.49 -11.83
C ARG A 33 10.45 -2.37 -12.79
N ASN A 34 9.63 -3.28 -12.26
CA ASN A 34 8.73 -4.12 -13.06
C ASN A 34 7.31 -3.61 -12.90
N ARG A 35 6.64 -3.38 -14.03
CA ARG A 35 5.24 -2.91 -14.05
C ARG A 35 4.31 -3.81 -13.24
N ASP A 36 4.40 -5.12 -13.38
CA ASP A 36 3.51 -6.06 -12.68
C ASP A 36 3.71 -5.99 -11.16
N SER A 37 4.98 -6.01 -10.72
CA SER A 37 5.34 -5.92 -9.30
C SER A 37 5.13 -4.52 -8.69
N SER A 38 4.98 -3.49 -9.52
CA SER A 38 4.62 -2.14 -9.08
C SER A 38 3.11 -1.97 -8.81
N LEU A 39 2.29 -2.96 -9.18
CA LEU A 39 0.84 -2.97 -8.97
C LEU A 39 0.45 -4.02 -7.92
N VAL A 40 -0.77 -3.90 -7.42
CA VAL A 40 -1.41 -4.91 -6.55
C VAL A 40 -2.71 -5.36 -7.20
N SER A 41 -2.84 -6.67 -7.42
CA SER A 41 -4.05 -7.28 -7.97
C SER A 41 -5.01 -7.64 -6.85
N PHE A 42 -6.08 -6.84 -6.70
CA PHE A 42 -7.12 -7.10 -5.69
C PHE A 42 -8.07 -8.27 -6.04
N SER A 43 -8.00 -8.77 -7.27
CA SER A 43 -8.69 -10.01 -7.67
C SER A 43 -7.88 -11.27 -7.42
N ASP A 44 -6.58 -11.13 -7.14
CA ASP A 44 -5.67 -12.26 -6.93
C ASP A 44 -5.52 -12.54 -5.43
N LYS A 45 -6.05 -13.68 -4.97
CA LYS A 45 -6.06 -14.02 -3.54
C LYS A 45 -4.65 -14.27 -2.99
N GLU A 46 -3.73 -14.78 -3.80
CA GLU A 46 -2.36 -15.05 -3.36
C GLU A 46 -1.56 -13.75 -3.18
N GLU A 47 -1.76 -12.78 -4.08
CA GLU A 47 -1.22 -11.44 -3.96
C GLU A 47 -1.74 -10.75 -2.69
N LEU A 48 -3.05 -10.81 -2.43
CA LEU A 48 -3.61 -10.24 -1.20
C LEU A 48 -3.07 -10.92 0.06
N ALA A 49 -2.92 -12.25 0.05
CA ALA A 49 -2.29 -12.98 1.14
C ALA A 49 -0.82 -12.53 1.34
N ARG A 50 -0.06 -12.29 0.26
CA ARG A 50 1.32 -11.78 0.37
C ARG A 50 1.38 -10.37 0.94
N VAL A 51 0.43 -9.49 0.59
CA VAL A 51 0.31 -8.15 1.20
C VAL A 51 0.01 -8.30 2.69
N ARG A 52 -0.94 -9.16 3.07
CA ARG A 52 -1.24 -9.42 4.49
C ARG A 52 -0.03 -9.94 5.26
N GLU A 53 0.59 -11.02 4.80
CA GLU A 53 1.66 -11.69 5.54
C GLU A 53 2.96 -10.87 5.56
N ASN A 54 3.37 -10.30 4.43
CA ASN A 54 4.66 -9.64 4.33
C ASN A 54 4.60 -8.15 4.66
N PHE A 55 3.53 -7.47 4.27
CA PHE A 55 3.42 -6.04 4.55
C PHE A 55 2.74 -5.80 5.90
N LEU A 56 1.49 -6.23 6.09
CA LEU A 56 0.76 -5.92 7.32
C LEU A 56 1.37 -6.59 8.55
N LYS A 57 1.57 -7.91 8.53
CA LYS A 57 2.13 -8.63 9.68
C LYS A 57 3.62 -8.37 9.87
N LYS A 58 4.46 -8.68 8.87
CA LYS A 58 5.92 -8.57 9.04
C LYS A 58 6.43 -7.12 9.04
N LYS A 59 5.99 -6.26 8.12
CA LYS A 59 6.54 -4.91 7.99
C LYS A 59 5.86 -3.90 8.93
N LEU A 60 4.54 -3.92 9.08
CA LEU A 60 3.82 -3.00 9.97
C LEU A 60 3.68 -3.52 11.41
N GLY A 61 3.92 -4.82 11.62
CA GLY A 61 3.79 -5.44 12.94
C GLY A 61 2.34 -5.53 13.41
N CYS A 62 1.39 -5.66 12.49
CA CYS A 62 -0.02 -5.91 12.83
C CYS A 62 -0.17 -7.31 13.44
N THR A 63 -0.89 -7.38 14.56
CA THR A 63 -1.15 -8.60 15.35
C THR A 63 -2.60 -9.07 15.24
N GLU A 64 -3.41 -8.33 14.48
CA GLU A 64 -4.82 -8.57 14.23
C GLU A 64 -5.01 -9.87 13.44
N ASP A 65 -6.20 -10.47 13.55
CA ASP A 65 -6.53 -11.70 12.84
C ASP A 65 -6.61 -11.47 11.32
N ASP A 66 -6.47 -12.56 10.56
CA ASP A 66 -6.45 -12.51 9.09
C ASP A 66 -7.71 -11.87 8.50
N ALA A 67 -8.88 -12.09 9.09
CA ALA A 67 -10.12 -11.53 8.57
C ALA A 67 -10.19 -10.01 8.77
N THR A 68 -9.65 -9.50 9.88
CA THR A 68 -9.51 -8.06 10.11
C THR A 68 -8.54 -7.43 9.11
N LEU A 69 -7.38 -8.06 8.88
CA LEU A 69 -6.40 -7.58 7.91
C LEU A 69 -6.93 -7.63 6.47
N ASP A 70 -7.64 -8.69 6.11
CA ASP A 70 -8.28 -8.82 4.79
C ASP A 70 -9.37 -7.77 4.56
N LYS A 71 -10.13 -7.42 5.60
CA LYS A 71 -11.11 -6.33 5.52
C LYS A 71 -10.43 -4.98 5.27
N ALA A 72 -9.30 -4.71 5.91
CA ALA A 72 -8.54 -3.48 5.66
C ALA A 72 -8.01 -3.43 4.21
N ILE A 73 -7.48 -4.55 3.70
CA ILE A 73 -7.07 -4.69 2.31
C ILE A 73 -8.27 -4.44 1.37
N ALA A 74 -9.40 -5.10 1.60
CA ALA A 74 -10.61 -4.92 0.80
C ALA A 74 -11.12 -3.48 0.81
N ALA A 75 -11.08 -2.79 1.96
CA ALA A 75 -11.46 -1.39 2.08
C ALA A 75 -10.57 -0.47 1.24
N VAL A 76 -9.25 -0.71 1.22
CA VAL A 76 -8.32 0.01 0.33
C VAL A 76 -8.61 -0.31 -1.14
N GLY A 77 -8.91 -1.57 -1.47
CA GLY A 77 -9.31 -1.98 -2.81
C GLY A 77 -10.57 -1.26 -3.31
N GLU A 78 -11.59 -1.14 -2.46
CA GLU A 78 -12.81 -0.38 -2.77
C GLU A 78 -12.52 1.12 -2.91
N LYS A 79 -11.68 1.70 -2.05
CA LYS A 79 -11.25 3.11 -2.18
C LYS A 79 -10.56 3.38 -3.53
N MET A 80 -9.81 2.40 -4.04
CA MET A 80 -9.08 2.48 -5.31
C MET A 80 -9.85 1.88 -6.51
N LYS A 81 -11.13 1.56 -6.38
CA LYS A 81 -11.91 0.84 -7.42
C LYS A 81 -11.93 1.54 -8.77
N GLY A 82 -12.01 2.88 -8.77
CA GLY A 82 -11.97 3.71 -9.99
C GLY A 82 -10.57 3.87 -10.61
N ALA A 83 -9.51 3.43 -9.93
CA ALA A 83 -8.16 3.52 -10.45
C ALA A 83 -7.94 2.49 -11.55
N ARG A 84 -7.39 2.93 -12.70
CA ARG A 84 -6.98 2.00 -13.76
C ARG A 84 -5.88 1.05 -13.28
N ASN A 85 -4.93 1.59 -12.52
CA ASN A 85 -3.80 0.86 -11.95
C ASN A 85 -3.86 1.02 -10.42
N LYS A 86 -3.66 -0.08 -9.68
CA LYS A 86 -3.61 -0.06 -8.22
C LYS A 86 -2.15 -0.08 -7.80
N ASN A 87 -1.54 1.10 -7.75
CA ASN A 87 -0.12 1.27 -7.49
C ASN A 87 0.25 0.76 -6.09
N ARG A 88 1.28 -0.09 -6.02
CA ARG A 88 1.71 -0.73 -4.76
C ARG A 88 2.13 0.28 -3.71
N VAL A 89 2.79 1.38 -4.10
CA VAL A 89 3.15 2.46 -3.17
C VAL A 89 1.89 3.07 -2.54
N THR A 90 0.87 3.37 -3.33
CA THR A 90 -0.39 3.95 -2.86
C THR A 90 -1.16 2.98 -1.97
N VAL A 91 -1.24 1.70 -2.36
CA VAL A 91 -1.86 0.65 -1.53
C VAL A 91 -1.15 0.55 -0.18
N TYR A 92 0.17 0.52 -0.16
CA TYR A 92 0.96 0.42 1.07
C TYR A 92 0.84 1.68 1.92
N TYR A 93 0.78 2.87 1.31
CA TYR A 93 0.53 4.11 2.02
C TYR A 93 -0.83 4.09 2.71
N LEU A 94 -1.90 3.75 1.98
CA LEU A 94 -3.26 3.72 2.52
C LEU A 94 -3.43 2.68 3.64
N LEU A 95 -2.77 1.53 3.52
CA LEU A 95 -2.76 0.52 4.58
C LEU A 95 -1.96 1.00 5.80
N ALA A 96 -0.77 1.57 5.60
CA ALA A 96 0.01 2.11 6.70
C ALA A 96 -0.70 3.27 7.40
N GLU A 97 -1.41 4.12 6.67
CA GLU A 97 -2.28 5.17 7.21
C GLU A 97 -3.43 4.57 8.03
N HIS A 98 -4.14 3.57 7.48
CA HIS A 98 -5.26 2.92 8.16
C HIS A 98 -4.88 2.35 9.53
N PHE A 99 -3.68 1.77 9.65
CA PHE A 99 -3.18 1.20 10.91
C PHE A 99 -2.38 2.21 11.77
N GLY A 100 -2.24 3.47 11.35
CA GLY A 100 -1.48 4.48 12.09
C GLY A 100 0.04 4.21 12.15
N LYS A 101 0.59 3.57 11.10
CA LYS A 101 1.96 3.09 11.00
C LYS A 101 2.82 3.86 10.00
N LEU A 102 2.38 5.04 9.53
CA LEU A 102 3.13 5.86 8.57
C LEU A 102 4.52 6.28 9.10
N ASP A 103 4.67 6.46 10.41
CA ASP A 103 5.97 6.80 11.03
C ASP A 103 7.06 5.75 10.82
N LEU A 104 6.73 4.51 10.46
CA LEU A 104 7.71 3.49 10.07
C LEU A 104 8.44 3.77 8.75
N PHE A 105 7.96 4.74 7.98
CA PHE A 105 8.47 5.09 6.65
C PHE A 105 8.99 6.53 6.55
N LYS A 106 9.06 7.27 7.65
CA LYS A 106 9.60 8.64 7.64
C LYS A 106 11.12 8.66 7.79
#